data_AF-A0A349PQ01-F1
#
_entry.id   AF-A0A349PQ01-F1
#
_cell.length_a   1.000
_cell.length_b   1.000
_cell.length_c   1.000
_cell.angle_alpha   90.00
_cell.angle_beta   90.00
_cell.angle_gamma   90.00
#
_symmetry.space_group_name_H-M   'P 1'
#
loop_
_entity.id
_entity.type
_entity.pdbx_description
1 polymer ?
#
loop_
_entity_poly.entity_id
_entity_poly.type
_entity_poly.pdbx_seq_one_letter_code
_entity_poly.pdbx_strand_id
1 'polypeptide(L)'
;RDFDKLKEGSMWLYQVLQQNFTIPVLGPEEPPISRIRNEYIRTIMIKIPTNQSLQGTKKTVEKILNSFDVVSQYRSIKIAVNVDFY
;
A
#
# COMPACT_ATOMS: atom_id res chain seq x y z
N ARG A 1 18.42 7.51 -0.99
CA ARG A 1 17.51 8.65 -0.69
C ARG A 1 16.08 8.36 -1.09
N ASP A 2 15.74 8.24 -2.38
CA ASP A 2 14.34 7.95 -2.77
C ASP A 2 13.93 6.50 -2.45
N PHE A 3 14.87 5.57 -2.53
CA PHE A 3 14.69 4.19 -2.08
C PHE A 3 14.31 4.08 -0.59
N ASP A 4 15.02 4.81 0.27
CA ASP A 4 14.81 4.78 1.72
C ASP A 4 13.45 5.38 2.07
N LYS A 5 13.07 6.48 1.41
CA LYS A 5 11.72 7.07 1.54
C LYS A 5 10.63 6.08 1.13
N LEU A 6 10.80 5.39 0.00
CA LEU A 6 9.85 4.36 -0.42
C LEU A 6 9.78 3.22 0.59
N LYS A 7 10.92 2.81 1.17
CA LYS A 7 10.98 1.76 2.18
C LYS A 7 10.18 2.12 3.41
N GLU A 8 10.51 3.26 4.01
CA GLU A 8 9.82 3.76 5.20
C GLU A 8 8.34 4.02 4.92
N GLY A 9 8.01 4.67 3.79
CA GLY A 9 6.63 4.96 3.42
C GLY A 9 5.78 3.72 3.17
N SER A 10 6.33 2.72 2.47
CA SER A 10 5.64 1.45 2.24
C SER A 10 5.41 0.68 3.56
N MET A 11 6.40 0.69 4.46
CA MET A 11 6.29 0.03 5.76
C MET A 11 5.27 0.72 6.65
N TRP A 12 5.26 2.06 6.67
CA TRP A 12 4.25 2.84 7.38
C TRP A 12 2.85 2.52 6.87
N LEU A 13 2.66 2.52 5.54
CA LEU A 13 1.37 2.21 4.94
C LEU A 13 0.91 0.79 5.28
N TYR A 14 1.82 -0.17 5.24
CA TYR A 14 1.56 -1.55 5.65
C TYR A 14 1.10 -1.65 7.11
N GLN A 15 1.79 -0.98 8.04
CA GLN A 15 1.43 -0.99 9.45
C GLN A 15 0.04 -0.40 9.70
N VAL A 16 -0.28 0.73 9.05
CA VAL A 16 -1.60 1.35 9.17
C VAL A 16 -2.70 0.46 8.61
N LEU A 17 -2.47 -0.17 7.44
CA LEU A 17 -3.40 -1.15 6.88
C LEU A 17 -3.61 -2.33 7.85
N GLN A 18 -2.54 -2.90 8.39
CA GLN A 18 -2.59 -4.03 9.32
C GLN A 18 -3.34 -3.68 10.62
N GLN A 19 -3.22 -2.44 11.11
CA GLN A 19 -3.93 -1.99 12.32
C GLN A 19 -5.43 -1.77 12.07
N ASN A 20 -5.81 -1.32 10.87
CA ASN A 20 -7.21 -1.01 10.53
C ASN A 20 -7.99 -2.25 10.10
N PHE A 21 -7.31 -3.35 9.77
CA PHE A 21 -7.91 -4.53 9.20
C PHE A 21 -7.62 -5.78 10.03
N THR A 22 -8.65 -6.60 10.23
CA THR A 22 -8.51 -7.96 10.77
C THR A 22 -8.22 -8.99 9.68
N ILE A 23 -8.13 -8.56 8.42
CA ILE A 23 -7.87 -9.41 7.26
C ILE A 23 -6.37 -9.50 6.98
N PRO A 24 -5.90 -10.58 6.32
CA PRO A 24 -4.49 -10.72 6.01
C PRO A 24 -4.01 -9.63 5.04
N VAL A 25 -3.06 -8.82 5.52
CA VAL A 25 -2.29 -7.88 4.70
C VAL A 25 -0.87 -8.45 4.57
N LEU A 26 -0.40 -8.62 3.33
CA LEU A 26 0.93 -9.14 3.00
C LEU A 26 1.80 -8.04 2.41
N GLY A 27 3.08 -8.05 2.74
CA GLY A 27 4.07 -7.09 2.25
C GLY A 27 4.68 -6.22 3.36
N PRO A 28 5.33 -5.08 2.99
CA PRO A 28 5.62 -4.62 1.63
C PRO A 28 6.69 -5.49 0.96
N GLU A 29 6.40 -6.06 -0.20
CA GLU A 29 7.34 -6.91 -0.94
C GLU A 29 8.14 -6.13 -1.99
N GLU A 30 9.39 -6.54 -2.20
CA GLU A 30 10.21 -6.04 -3.30
C GLU A 30 9.92 -6.85 -4.58
N PRO A 31 9.68 -6.19 -5.71
CA PRO A 31 9.43 -6.88 -6.97
C PRO A 31 10.70 -7.60 -7.46
N PRO A 32 10.54 -8.66 -8.29
CA PRO A 32 11.68 -9.34 -8.93
C PRO A 32 12.57 -8.40 -9.75
N ILE A 33 11.97 -7.34 -10.31
CA ILE A 33 12.67 -6.27 -11.03
C ILE A 33 12.73 -5.06 -10.11
N SER A 34 13.91 -4.76 -9.58
CA SER A 34 14.12 -3.74 -8.54
C SER A 34 13.74 -2.31 -8.96
N ARG A 35 13.76 -2.00 -10.27
CA ARG A 35 13.34 -0.70 -10.82
C ARG A 35 12.70 -0.82 -12.20
N ILE A 36 11.65 -0.04 -12.44
CA ILE A 36 11.04 0.13 -13.77
C ILE A 36 10.99 1.62 -14.06
N ARG A 37 11.47 2.06 -15.24
CA ARG A 37 11.51 3.48 -15.63
C ARG A 37 12.17 4.39 -14.58
N ASN A 38 13.22 3.90 -13.93
CA ASN A 38 13.94 4.56 -12.83
C ASN A 38 13.13 4.81 -11.54
N GLU A 39 11.97 4.15 -11.40
CA GLU A 39 11.19 4.16 -10.17
C GLU A 39 11.42 2.84 -9.42
N TYR A 40 11.61 2.95 -8.11
CA TYR A 40 11.55 1.79 -7.21
C TYR A 40 10.09 1.47 -6.93
N ILE A 41 9.77 0.19 -6.82
CA ILE A 41 8.40 -0.28 -6.64
C ILE A 41 8.38 -1.18 -5.41
N ARG A 42 7.30 -1.09 -4.63
CA ARG A 42 6.96 -2.06 -3.60
C ARG A 42 5.47 -2.34 -3.65
N THR A 43 5.09 -3.57 -3.34
CA THR A 43 3.70 -4.02 -3.41
C THR A 43 3.19 -4.43 -2.04
N ILE A 44 1.93 -4.09 -1.77
CA ILE A 44 1.20 -4.54 -0.58
C ILE A 44 -0.07 -5.24 -1.08
N MET A 45 -0.30 -6.46 -0.62
CA MET A 45 -1.43 -7.28 -1.01
C MET A 45 -2.42 -7.37 0.15
N ILE A 46 -3.68 -7.04 -0.10
CA ILE A 46 -4.77 -7.16 0.88
C ILE A 46 -5.67 -8.32 0.46
N LYS A 47 -5.72 -9.38 1.27
CA LYS A 47 -6.58 -10.55 0.99
C LYS A 47 -7.93 -10.34 1.67
N ILE A 48 -8.97 -10.06 0.88
CA ILE A 48 -10.33 -9.85 1.38
C ILE A 48 -11.08 -11.19 1.37
N PRO A 49 -11.47 -11.75 2.52
CA PRO A 49 -12.28 -12.96 2.57
C PRO A 49 -13.73 -12.67 2.15
N THR A 50 -14.44 -13.69 1.66
CA THR A 50 -15.80 -13.57 1.11
C THR A 50 -16.86 -13.15 2.14
N ASN A 51 -16.57 -13.30 3.44
CA ASN A 51 -17.46 -12.93 4.54
C ASN A 51 -17.32 -11.46 4.98
N GLN A 52 -16.38 -10.70 4.42
CA GLN A 52 -16.17 -9.29 4.74
C GLN A 52 -16.81 -8.36 3.71
N SER A 53 -17.23 -7.18 4.18
CA SER A 53 -17.78 -6.14 3.30
C SER A 53 -16.70 -5.56 2.39
N LEU A 54 -16.73 -5.91 1.11
CA LEU A 54 -15.84 -5.34 0.10
C LEU A 54 -15.93 -3.80 0.05
N GLN A 55 -17.14 -3.26 0.16
CA GLN A 55 -17.37 -1.81 0.10
C GLN A 55 -16.78 -1.10 1.33
N GLY A 56 -16.94 -1.69 2.52
CA GLY A 56 -16.34 -1.17 3.75
C GLY A 56 -14.82 -1.14 3.67
N THR A 57 -14.21 -2.24 3.21
CA THR A 57 -12.76 -2.35 3.02
C THR A 57 -12.24 -1.31 2.04
N LYS A 58 -12.87 -1.16 0.86
CA LYS A 58 -12.48 -0.14 -0.13
C LYS A 58 -12.51 1.28 0.45
N LYS A 59 -13.57 1.63 1.19
CA LYS A 59 -13.71 2.94 1.83
C LYS A 59 -12.64 3.20 2.89
N THR A 60 -12.28 2.18 3.68
CA THR A 60 -11.21 2.31 4.67
C THR A 60 -9.84 2.45 4.01
N VAL A 61 -9.55 1.67 2.95
CA VAL A 61 -8.32 1.83 2.16
C VAL A 61 -8.21 3.25 1.60
N GLU A 62 -9.27 3.76 0.98
CA GLU A 62 -9.29 5.12 0.43
C GLU A 62 -8.99 6.19 1.49
N LYS A 63 -9.56 6.08 2.70
CA LYS A 63 -9.24 6.99 3.81
C LYS A 63 -7.77 6.93 4.23
N ILE A 64 -7.20 5.73 4.29
CA ILE A 64 -5.79 5.53 4.64
C ILE A 64 -4.89 6.15 3.57
N LEU A 65 -5.21 5.93 2.29
CA LEU A 65 -4.48 6.51 1.17
C LEU A 65 -4.53 8.05 1.18
N ASN A 66 -5.71 8.62 1.42
CA ASN A 66 -5.86 10.08 1.56
C ASN A 66 -5.02 10.62 2.73
N SER A 67 -4.96 9.89 3.86
CA SER A 67 -4.12 10.27 4.99
C SER A 67 -2.63 10.20 4.65
N PHE A 68 -2.21 9.18 3.88
CA PHE A 68 -0.83 9.00 3.45
C PHE A 68 -0.36 10.13 2.53
N ASP A 69 -1.18 10.54 1.56
CA ASP A 69 -0.83 11.57 0.58
C ASP A 69 -0.61 12.96 1.21
N VAL A 70 -1.28 13.22 2.33
CA VAL A 70 -1.12 14.47 3.09
C VAL A 70 0.23 14.53 3.83
N VAL A 71 0.87 13.38 4.11
CA VAL A 71 2.16 13.35 4.80
C VAL A 71 3.26 13.86 3.88
N SER A 72 3.78 15.06 4.17
CA SER A 72 4.78 15.76 3.35
C SER A 72 6.03 14.92 3.03
N GLN A 73 6.45 14.06 3.97
CA GLN A 73 7.63 13.20 3.80
C GLN A 73 7.44 12.12 2.73
N TYR A 74 6.20 11.72 2.43
CA TYR A 74 5.85 10.66 1.50
C TYR A 74 5.20 11.15 0.20
N ARG A 75 4.99 12.45 0.03
CA ARG A 75 4.35 13.06 -1.16
C ARG A 75 5.03 12.72 -2.50
N SER A 76 6.31 12.35 -2.49
CA SER A 76 7.02 11.93 -3.70
C SER A 76 6.71 10.48 -4.13
N ILE A 77 6.03 9.69 -3.29
CA ILE A 77 5.69 8.31 -3.56
C ILE A 77 4.38 8.26 -4.35
N LYS A 78 4.41 7.64 -5.52
CA LYS A 78 3.21 7.39 -6.33
C LYS A 78 2.55 6.10 -5.87
N ILE A 79 1.23 6.13 -5.69
CA ILE A 79 0.45 4.96 -5.31
C ILE A 79 -0.51 4.62 -6.44
N ALA A 80 -0.54 3.33 -6.79
CA ALA A 80 -1.54 2.76 -7.70
C ALA A 80 -2.27 1.63 -6.98
N VAL A 81 -3.60 1.66 -7.01
CA VAL A 81 -4.45 0.59 -6.47
C VAL A 81 -4.96 -0.23 -7.63
N ASN A 82 -4.70 -1.54 -7.59
CA ASN A 82 -5.24 -2.49 -8.56
C ASN A 82 -6.25 -3.39 -7.82
N VAL A 83 -7.47 -3.49 -8.37
CA VAL A 83 -8.54 -4.35 -7.87
C VAL A 83 -8.69 -5.47 -8.88
N ASP A 84 -8.71 -6.73 -8.40
CA ASP A 84 -8.84 -7.92 -9.24
C ASP A 84 -7.67 -8.10 -10.23
N PHE A 85 -6.44 -8.16 -9.72
CA PHE A 85 -5.24 -8.45 -10.52
C PHE A 85 -5.24 -9.91 -10.98
N TYR A 86 -5.18 -10.13 -12.30
CA TYR A 86 -5.10 -11.44 -12.97
C TYR A 86 -3.67 -11.80 -13.35
#